data_AF-A0ABD7CFU0-F1
#
_entry.id   AF-A0ABD7CFU0-F1
#
_cell.length_a   1.000
_cell.length_b   1.000
_cell.length_c   1.000
_cell.angle_alpha   90.00
_cell.angle_beta   90.00
_cell.angle_gamma   90.00
#
_symmetry.space_group_name_H-M   'P 1'
#
loop_
_entity.id
_entity.type
_entity.pdbx_description
1 polymer ?
#
loop_
_entity_poly.entity_id
_entity_poly.type
_entity_poly.pdbx_seq_one_letter_code
_entity_poly.pdbx_strand_id
1 'polypeptide(L)'
;MKVVVIGGGWAGCAAAISAKKAGADVSIFEKTDLLLGLGNVGGIMRNNGRFTAAEELIALGAGDLINITDENSRHKNIDFPGHKHA
;
A
#
# COMPACT_ATOMS: atom_id res chain seq x y z
N MET A 1 22.18 6.60 6.51
CA MET A 1 21.62 7.50 5.48
C MET A 1 20.28 8.03 5.97
N LYS A 2 19.97 9.31 5.76
CA LYS A 2 18.65 9.89 6.08
C LYS A 2 17.82 10.01 4.81
N VAL A 3 16.56 9.57 4.84
CA VAL A 3 15.63 9.62 3.71
C VAL A 3 14.36 10.35 4.15
N VAL A 4 13.99 11.37 3.39
CA VAL A 4 12.74 12.09 3.57
C VAL A 4 11.82 11.74 2.41
N VAL A 5 10.62 11.24 2.72
CA VAL A 5 9.58 10.92 1.73
C VAL A 5 8.48 11.95 1.87
N ILE A 6 8.16 12.64 0.78
CA ILE A 6 7.08 13.64 0.72
C ILE A 6 5.89 13.02 0.01
N GLY A 7 4.78 12.86 0.74
CA GLY A 7 3.59 12.14 0.31
C GLY A 7 3.52 10.73 0.90
N GLY A 8 2.49 10.46 1.68
CA GLY A 8 2.18 9.20 2.34
C GLY A 8 1.18 8.33 1.58
N GLY A 9 1.06 8.49 0.26
CA GLY A 9 0.28 7.57 -0.59
C GLY A 9 0.94 6.19 -0.74
N TRP A 10 0.34 5.30 -1.55
CA TRP A 10 0.88 3.94 -1.81
C TRP A 10 2.38 3.92 -2.14
N ALA A 11 2.80 4.71 -3.12
CA ALA A 11 4.20 4.77 -3.53
C ALA A 11 5.12 5.31 -2.42
N GLY A 12 4.67 6.31 -1.68
CA GLY A 12 5.44 6.90 -0.58
C GLY A 12 5.62 5.91 0.58
N CYS A 13 4.54 5.27 1.02
CA CYS A 13 4.60 4.22 2.04
C CYS A 13 5.49 3.04 1.61
N ALA A 14 5.36 2.57 0.37
CA ALA A 14 6.19 1.48 -0.15
C ALA A 14 7.68 1.89 -0.16
N ALA A 15 8.00 3.08 -0.68
CA ALA A 15 9.36 3.59 -0.70
C ALA A 15 9.95 3.75 0.72
N ALA A 16 9.15 4.24 1.68
CA ALA A 16 9.58 4.39 3.06
C ALA A 16 9.87 3.05 3.73
N ILE A 17 9.03 2.03 3.50
CA ILE A 17 9.25 0.66 4.00
C ILE A 17 10.56 0.11 3.43
N SER A 18 10.74 0.17 2.10
CA SER A 18 11.95 -0.33 1.45
C SER A 18 13.21 0.39 1.93
N ALA A 19 13.18 1.72 2.03
CA ALA A 19 14.30 2.51 2.55
C ALA A 19 14.63 2.16 4.01
N LYS A 20 13.61 1.95 4.85
CA LYS A 20 13.79 1.58 6.25
C LYS A 20 14.42 0.19 6.38
N LYS A 21 13.96 -0.80 5.60
CA LYS A 21 14.54 -2.15 5.56
C LYS A 21 15.98 -2.15 5.04
N ALA A 22 16.34 -1.20 4.17
CA ALA A 22 17.72 -0.97 3.73
C ALA A 22 18.61 -0.29 4.78
N GLY A 23 18.11 -0.01 6.00
CA GLY A 23 18.87 0.57 7.10
C GLY A 23 18.91 2.11 7.12
N ALA A 24 18.05 2.77 6.33
CA ALA A 24 17.95 4.22 6.38
C ALA A 24 17.16 4.70 7.63
N ASP A 25 17.47 5.91 8.07
CA ASP A 25 16.62 6.69 8.97
C ASP A 25 15.60 7.43 8.11
N VAL A 26 14.31 7.12 8.28
CA VAL A 26 13.25 7.50 7.33
C VAL A 26 12.21 8.36 8.04
N SER A 27 11.87 9.50 7.42
CA SER A 27 10.72 10.33 7.80
C SER A 27 9.76 10.45 6.63
N ILE A 28 8.48 10.19 6.88
CA ILE A 28 7.39 10.44 5.94
C ILE A 28 6.67 11.71 6.36
N PHE A 29 6.35 12.56 5.39
CA PHE A 29 5.48 13.72 5.58
C PHE A 29 4.28 13.60 4.66
N GLU A 30 3.08 13.58 5.25
CA GLU A 30 1.81 13.61 4.53
C GLU A 30 1.06 14.85 4.99
N LYS A 31 0.41 15.53 4.04
CA LYS A 31 -0.41 16.72 4.32
C LYS A 31 -1.70 16.33 5.04
N THR A 32 -2.26 15.16 4.71
CA THR A 32 -3.47 14.64 5.34
C THR A 32 -3.18 13.94 6.66
N ASP A 33 -4.24 13.69 7.42
CA ASP A 33 -4.24 12.93 8.67
C ASP A 33 -4.22 11.40 8.44
N LEU A 34 -4.26 10.97 7.19
CA LEU A 34 -4.29 9.57 6.78
C LEU A 34 -3.22 9.25 5.74
N LEU A 35 -2.62 8.05 5.84
CA LEU A 35 -1.74 7.48 4.82
C LEU A 35 -2.55 6.80 3.69
N LEU A 36 -1.86 6.27 2.68
CA LEU A 36 -2.36 5.57 1.48
C LEU A 36 -3.05 6.44 0.43
N GLY A 37 -3.48 7.66 0.76
CA GLY A 37 -4.12 8.57 -0.19
C GLY A 37 -5.37 7.94 -0.84
N LEU A 38 -5.36 7.77 -2.16
CA LEU A 38 -6.46 7.11 -2.89
C LEU A 38 -6.68 5.64 -2.49
N GLY A 39 -5.78 5.02 -1.71
CA GLY A 39 -6.03 3.74 -1.05
C GLY A 39 -7.24 3.76 -0.12
N ASN A 40 -7.51 4.91 0.51
CA ASN A 40 -8.66 5.08 1.40
C ASN A 40 -9.98 5.24 0.64
N VAL A 41 -9.93 5.53 -0.66
CA VAL A 41 -11.14 5.68 -1.48
C VAL A 41 -11.78 4.30 -1.67
N GLY A 42 -12.94 4.13 -1.05
CA GLY A 42 -13.69 2.87 -1.02
C GLY A 42 -13.19 1.85 0.00
N GLY A 43 -12.01 2.05 0.61
CA GLY A 43 -11.42 1.10 1.57
C GLY A 43 -11.11 -0.28 0.99
N ILE A 44 -11.05 -0.40 -0.34
CA ILE A 44 -10.78 -1.66 -1.04
C ILE A 44 -9.31 -1.71 -1.42
N MET A 45 -8.56 -2.57 -0.74
CA MET A 45 -7.14 -2.75 -0.98
C MET A 45 -6.90 -3.48 -2.31
N ARG A 46 -7.72 -4.50 -2.62
CA ARG A 46 -7.55 -5.38 -3.78
C ARG A 46 -8.75 -5.38 -4.74
N ASN A 47 -9.09 -4.24 -5.34
CA ASN A 47 -10.14 -4.20 -6.37
C ASN A 47 -9.65 -4.72 -7.73
N ASN A 48 -10.54 -4.94 -8.70
CA ASN A 48 -10.21 -5.48 -10.03
C ASN A 48 -8.90 -4.95 -10.64
N GLY A 49 -8.72 -3.62 -10.71
CA GLY A 49 -7.53 -3.02 -11.30
C GLY A 49 -6.29 -3.04 -10.39
N ARG A 50 -6.50 -2.95 -9.07
CA ARG A 50 -5.41 -3.01 -8.08
C ARG A 50 -4.93 -4.43 -7.80
N PHE A 51 -5.78 -5.43 -7.99
CA PHE A 51 -5.47 -6.83 -7.73
C PHE A 51 -4.31 -7.30 -8.59
N THR A 52 -4.37 -7.06 -9.91
CA THR A 52 -3.28 -7.43 -10.83
C THR A 52 -1.97 -6.74 -10.46
N ALA A 53 -2.01 -5.43 -10.18
CA ALA A 53 -0.82 -4.68 -9.78
C ALA A 53 -0.25 -5.16 -8.43
N ALA A 54 -1.11 -5.53 -7.48
CA ALA A 54 -0.71 -6.07 -6.19
C ALA A 54 -0.01 -7.43 -6.34
N GLU A 55 -0.55 -8.32 -7.17
CA GLU A 55 0.08 -9.62 -7.47
C GLU A 55 1.43 -9.47 -8.17
N GLU A 56 1.53 -8.54 -9.12
CA GLU A 56 2.82 -8.23 -9.78
C GLU A 56 3.85 -7.69 -8.78
N LEU A 57 3.47 -6.75 -7.91
CA LEU A 57 4.35 -6.23 -6.86
C LEU A 57 4.83 -7.33 -5.92
N ILE A 58 3.95 -8.24 -5.50
CA ILE A 58 4.31 -9.38 -4.66
C ILE A 58 5.33 -10.28 -5.38
N ALA A 59 5.06 -10.63 -6.64
CA ALA A 59 5.92 -11.49 -7.44
C ALA A 59 7.33 -10.88 -7.67
N LEU A 60 7.40 -9.55 -7.80
CA LEU A 60 8.66 -8.81 -7.95
C LEU A 60 9.40 -8.55 -6.62
N GLY A 61 8.87 -9.04 -5.49
CA GLY A 61 9.49 -8.89 -4.17
C GLY A 61 9.19 -7.56 -3.47
N ALA A 62 8.25 -6.76 -4.00
CA ALA A 62 7.78 -5.50 -3.42
C ALA A 62 6.44 -5.66 -2.65
N GLY A 63 6.15 -6.86 -2.14
CA GLY A 63 4.88 -7.20 -1.50
C GLY A 63 4.68 -6.66 -0.07
N ASP A 64 5.68 -6.02 0.55
CA ASP A 64 5.61 -5.64 1.97
C ASP A 64 4.36 -4.79 2.29
N LEU A 65 4.13 -3.71 1.52
CA LEU A 65 2.97 -2.84 1.76
C LEU A 65 1.66 -3.59 1.49
N ILE A 66 1.61 -4.42 0.44
CA ILE A 66 0.42 -5.20 0.11
C ILE A 66 0.06 -6.16 1.25
N ASN A 67 1.05 -6.91 1.75
CA ASN A 67 0.85 -7.85 2.84
C ASN A 67 0.38 -7.14 4.12
N ILE A 68 0.94 -5.98 4.45
CA ILE A 68 0.49 -5.16 5.58
C ILE A 68 -0.98 -4.73 5.37
N THR A 69 -1.35 -4.26 4.18
CA THR A 69 -2.74 -3.87 3.91
C THR A 69 -3.69 -5.05 3.95
N ASP A 70 -3.27 -6.22 3.48
CA ASP A 70 -4.06 -7.45 3.51
C ASP A 70 -4.26 -7.89 4.96
N GLU A 71 -3.20 -7.95 5.78
CA GLU A 71 -3.28 -8.30 7.21
C GLU A 71 -4.24 -7.41 8.00
N ASN A 72 -4.28 -6.11 7.69
CA ASN A 72 -5.13 -5.13 8.37
C ASN A 72 -6.53 -4.97 7.74
N SER A 73 -6.81 -5.64 6.62
CA SER A 73 -8.12 -5.61 5.99
C SER A 73 -9.12 -6.49 6.75
N ARG A 74 -10.26 -5.92 7.13
CA ARG A 74 -11.36 -6.65 7.80
C ARG A 74 -12.02 -7.68 6.89
N HIS A 75 -12.17 -7.35 5.62
CA HIS A 75 -12.78 -8.18 4.59
C HIS A 75 -11.77 -8.40 3.48
N LYS A 76 -11.68 -9.63 2.98
CA LYS A 76 -10.75 -10.04 1.92
C LYS A 76 -11.43 -11.09 1.06
N ASN A 77 -11.14 -11.09 -0.25
CA ASN A 77 -11.68 -12.03 -1.23
C ASN A 77 -13.21 -12.06 -1.23
N ILE A 78 -13.85 -10.89 -1.13
CA ILE A 78 -15.30 -10.76 -1.23
C ILE A 78 -15.71 -10.28 -2.63
N ASP A 79 -16.81 -10.83 -3.14
CA ASP A 79 -17.41 -10.40 -4.39
C ASP A 79 -18.64 -9.52 -4.10
N PHE A 80 -18.72 -8.37 -4.77
CA PHE A 80 -19.89 -7.49 -4.72
C PHE A 80 -20.06 -6.77 -6.07
N PRO A 81 -21.22 -6.12 -6.34
CA PRO A 81 -21.49 -5.56 -7.67
C PRO A 81 -20.36 -4.65 -8.18
N GLY A 82 -19.76 -5.05 -9.31
CA GLY A 82 -18.65 -4.33 -9.96
C GLY A 82 -17.24 -4.70 -9.47
N HIS A 83 -17.10 -5.50 -8.41
CA HIS A 83 -15.82 -5.84 -7.80
C HIS A 83 -15.72 -7.33 -7.50
N LYS A 84 -14.71 -7.97 -8.06
CA LYS A 84 -14.35 -9.36 -7.75
C LYS A 84 -13.10 -9.36 -6.89
N HIS A 85 -13.05 -10.26 -5.91
CA HIS A 85 -11.86 -10.49 -5.07
C HIS A 85 -11.44 -9.31 -4.18
N ALA A 86 -12.39 -8.45 -3.80
CA ALA A 86 -12.14 -7.26 -3.00
C ALA A 86 -11.75 -7.57 -1.55
#